data_AF-A0A382FK22-F1
#
_entry.id   AF-A0A382FK22-F1
#
_cell.length_a   1.000
_cell.length_b   1.000
_cell.length_c   1.000
_cell.angle_alpha   90.00
_cell.angle_beta   90.00
_cell.angle_gamma   90.00
#
_symmetry.space_group_name_H-M   'P 1'
#
loop_
_entity.id
_entity.type
_entity.pdbx_description
1 polymer ?
#
loop_
_entity_poly.entity_id
_entity_poly.type
_entity_poly.pdbx_seq_one_letter_code
_entity_poly.pdbx_strand_id
1 'polypeptide(L)'
;TLIMALSAGILFAFNDLALNHWAAGTFVFSRFLDHFDGELARLQGSETKFGYYFDYFVGGIGYAALFSGIGLGYWQSELGAWGLILGIAGAFAALISLFTNLQIDKQMDNSVSGTAVGYPYFLGFELEDGIYLLAPITWLGYLTPFFIAACIGASIYCFWTIFSLIRIHGK
;
A
#
# COMPACT_ATOMS: atom_id res chain seq x y z
N THR A 1 -6.58 -5.56 -10.86
CA THR A 1 -5.40 -5.01 -10.16
C THR A 1 -4.83 -5.99 -9.15
N LEU A 2 -5.63 -6.57 -8.23
CA LEU A 2 -5.17 -7.53 -7.21
C LEU A 2 -4.19 -8.62 -7.71
N ILE A 3 -4.53 -9.34 -8.78
CA ILE A 3 -3.65 -10.41 -9.32
C ILE A 3 -2.27 -9.85 -9.68
N MET A 4 -2.21 -8.68 -10.32
CA MET A 4 -0.94 -8.03 -10.68
C MET A 4 -0.13 -7.63 -9.44
N ALA A 5 -0.78 -7.09 -8.41
CA ALA A 5 -0.13 -6.75 -7.14
C ALA A 5 0.43 -8.01 -6.43
N LEU A 6 -0.33 -9.10 -6.40
CA LEU A 6 0.12 -10.38 -5.83
C LEU A 6 1.27 -10.98 -6.64
N SER A 7 1.17 -10.98 -7.97
CA SER A 7 2.23 -11.44 -8.86
C SER A 7 3.51 -10.63 -8.68
N ALA A 8 3.41 -9.31 -8.53
CA ALA A 8 4.56 -8.46 -8.23
C ALA A 8 5.21 -8.83 -6.88
N GLY A 9 4.42 -9.06 -5.83
CA GLY A 9 4.94 -9.55 -4.55
C GLY A 9 5.69 -10.87 -4.69
N ILE A 10 5.16 -11.83 -5.46
CA ILE A 10 5.83 -13.10 -5.75
C ILE A 10 7.14 -12.86 -6.52
N LEU A 11 7.15 -11.98 -7.51
CA LEU A 11 8.34 -11.66 -8.29
C LEU A 11 9.46 -11.06 -7.42
N PHE A 12 9.12 -10.14 -6.51
CA PHE A 12 10.07 -9.58 -5.54
C PHE A 12 10.70 -10.63 -4.63
N ALA A 13 9.98 -11.71 -4.31
CA ALA A 13 10.50 -12.77 -3.44
C ALA A 13 11.66 -13.57 -4.04
N PHE A 14 11.83 -13.57 -5.37
CA PHE A 14 12.97 -14.22 -6.01
C PHE A 14 14.27 -13.43 -5.90
N ASN A 15 14.19 -12.14 -5.58
CA ASN A 15 15.34 -11.24 -5.41
C ASN A 15 16.34 -11.25 -6.59
N ASP A 16 15.84 -11.42 -7.81
CA ASP A 16 16.61 -11.27 -9.04
C ASP A 16 16.46 -9.84 -9.57
N LEU A 17 17.54 -9.28 -10.15
CA LEU A 17 17.55 -7.90 -10.64
C LEU A 17 16.47 -7.64 -11.69
N ALA A 18 16.35 -8.51 -12.70
CA ALA A 18 15.39 -8.34 -13.78
C ALA A 18 13.96 -8.57 -13.27
N LEU A 19 13.75 -9.57 -12.41
CA LEU A 19 12.45 -9.82 -11.79
C LEU A 19 12.00 -8.65 -10.90
N ASN A 20 12.92 -8.05 -10.13
CA ASN A 20 12.62 -6.87 -9.32
C ASN A 20 12.19 -5.66 -10.17
N HIS A 21 12.82 -5.45 -11.33
CA HIS A 21 12.41 -4.39 -12.26
C HIS A 21 11.00 -4.59 -12.81
N TRP A 22 10.68 -5.84 -13.21
CA TRP A 22 9.34 -6.21 -13.67
C TRP A 22 8.31 -6.17 -12.55
N ALA A 23 8.67 -6.62 -11.35
CA ALA A 23 7.82 -6.58 -10.17
C ALA A 23 7.41 -5.14 -9.83
N ALA A 24 8.38 -4.23 -9.78
CA ALA A 24 8.14 -2.82 -9.47
C ALA A 24 7.25 -2.16 -10.53
N GLY A 25 7.54 -2.37 -11.81
CA GLY A 25 6.70 -1.87 -12.91
C GLY A 25 5.28 -2.43 -12.86
N THR A 26 5.14 -3.74 -12.63
CA THR A 26 3.82 -4.42 -12.53
C THR A 26 3.01 -3.92 -11.35
N PHE A 27 3.66 -3.72 -10.18
CA PHE A 27 3.00 -3.21 -8.99
C PHE A 27 2.49 -1.78 -9.20
N VAL A 28 3.36 -0.90 -9.69
CA VAL A 28 3.00 0.50 -9.96
C VAL A 28 1.91 0.59 -11.03
N PHE A 29 2.00 -0.21 -12.10
CA PHE A 29 0.96 -0.25 -13.12
C PHE A 29 -0.37 -0.78 -12.59
N SER A 30 -0.33 -1.78 -11.71
CA SER A 30 -1.53 -2.26 -11.02
C SER A 30 -2.19 -1.15 -10.20
N ARG A 31 -1.40 -0.36 -9.48
CA ARG A 31 -1.90 0.76 -8.67
C ARG A 31 -2.45 1.89 -9.51
N PHE A 32 -1.79 2.20 -10.62
CA PHE A 32 -2.28 3.16 -11.60
C PHE A 32 -3.66 2.76 -12.14
N LEU A 33 -3.85 1.50 -12.50
CA LEU A 33 -5.15 1.01 -13.01
C LEU A 33 -6.25 1.04 -11.95
N ASP A 34 -5.92 0.77 -10.69
CA ASP A 34 -6.84 0.83 -9.53
C ASP A 34 -7.36 2.26 -9.37
N HIS A 35 -6.42 3.21 -9.32
CA HIS A 35 -6.70 4.64 -9.21
C HIS A 35 -7.51 5.14 -10.40
N PHE A 36 -7.13 4.71 -11.62
CA PHE A 36 -7.81 5.10 -12.85
C PHE A 36 -9.27 4.62 -12.89
N ASP A 37 -9.55 3.38 -12.45
CA ASP A 37 -10.92 2.86 -12.39
C ASP A 37 -11.78 3.63 -11.37
N GLY A 38 -11.21 3.94 -10.19
CA GLY A 38 -11.86 4.77 -9.18
C GLY A 38 -12.20 6.18 -9.67
N GLU A 39 -11.25 6.85 -10.33
CA GLU A 39 -11.46 8.18 -10.93
C GLU A 39 -12.45 8.14 -12.09
N LEU A 40 -12.42 7.10 -12.92
CA LEU A 40 -13.39 6.92 -14.01
C LEU A 40 -14.80 6.73 -13.47
N ALA A 41 -14.98 5.93 -12.42
CA ALA A 41 -16.27 5.71 -11.76
C ALA A 41 -16.83 7.03 -11.17
N ARG A 42 -15.97 7.85 -10.57
CA ARG A 42 -16.32 9.20 -10.06
C ARG A 42 -16.81 10.11 -11.18
N LEU A 43 -16.07 10.19 -12.28
CA LEU A 43 -16.44 11.02 -13.42
C LEU A 43 -17.75 10.58 -14.09
N GLN A 44 -18.05 9.29 -14.07
CA GLN A 44 -19.28 8.73 -14.65
C GLN A 44 -20.46 8.70 -13.67
N GLY A 45 -20.24 9.00 -12.38
CA GLY A 45 -21.27 8.86 -11.33
C GLY A 45 -21.71 7.41 -11.12
N SER A 46 -20.86 6.43 -11.46
CA SER A 46 -21.12 4.99 -11.37
C SER A 46 -20.51 4.34 -10.13
N GLU A 47 -20.09 5.15 -9.14
CA GLU A 47 -19.53 4.67 -7.88
C GLU A 47 -20.54 3.81 -7.11
N THR A 48 -20.04 2.70 -6.57
CA THR A 48 -20.82 1.82 -5.69
C THR A 48 -20.10 1.63 -4.37
N LYS A 49 -20.86 1.47 -3.28
CA LYS A 49 -20.29 1.13 -1.96
C LYS A 49 -19.44 -0.12 -2.02
N PHE A 50 -19.88 -1.14 -2.77
CA PHE A 50 -19.11 -2.37 -2.95
C PHE A 50 -17.77 -2.12 -3.65
N GLY A 51 -17.78 -1.37 -4.75
CA GLY A 51 -16.55 -1.00 -5.48
C GLY A 51 -15.56 -0.27 -4.58
N TYR A 52 -16.03 0.70 -3.79
CA TYR A 52 -15.20 1.43 -2.81
C TYR A 52 -14.53 0.50 -1.79
N TYR A 53 -15.30 -0.40 -1.14
CA TYR A 53 -14.74 -1.34 -0.17
C TYR A 53 -13.79 -2.36 -0.82
N PHE A 54 -14.10 -2.77 -2.05
CA PHE A 54 -13.26 -3.69 -2.80
C PHE A 54 -11.92 -3.05 -3.17
N ASP A 55 -11.92 -1.80 -3.65
CA ASP A 55 -10.72 -1.03 -3.96
C ASP A 55 -9.81 -0.87 -2.73
N TYR A 56 -10.39 -0.49 -1.58
CA TYR A 56 -9.69 -0.46 -0.29
C TYR A 56 -9.03 -1.80 0.06
N PHE A 57 -9.80 -2.89 -0.06
CA PHE A 57 -9.31 -4.23 0.25
C PHE A 57 -8.17 -4.65 -0.68
N VAL A 58 -8.31 -4.40 -1.99
CA VAL A 58 -7.29 -4.70 -2.98
C VAL A 58 -6.02 -3.91 -2.72
N GLY A 59 -6.12 -2.63 -2.38
CA GLY A 59 -4.99 -1.79 -1.98
C GLY A 59 -4.25 -2.36 -0.77
N GLY A 60 -4.97 -2.61 0.34
CA GLY A 60 -4.37 -3.12 1.58
C GLY A 60 -3.70 -4.49 1.42
N ILE A 61 -4.34 -5.43 0.72
CA ILE A 61 -3.76 -6.75 0.41
C ILE A 61 -2.56 -6.61 -0.54
N GLY A 62 -2.64 -5.71 -1.52
CA GLY A 62 -1.55 -5.40 -2.44
C GLY A 62 -0.29 -4.95 -1.71
N TYR A 63 -0.42 -3.97 -0.80
CA TYR A 63 0.71 -3.53 0.03
C TYR A 63 1.25 -4.64 0.93
N ALA A 64 0.39 -5.46 1.54
CA ALA A 64 0.83 -6.59 2.35
C ALA A 64 1.65 -7.61 1.52
N ALA A 65 1.22 -7.89 0.29
CA ALA A 65 1.94 -8.76 -0.63
C ALA A 65 3.28 -8.14 -1.07
N LEU A 66 3.32 -6.83 -1.33
CA LEU A 66 4.54 -6.09 -1.65
C LEU A 66 5.59 -6.22 -0.53
N PHE A 67 5.21 -5.88 0.71
CA PHE A 67 6.13 -5.93 1.85
C PHE A 67 6.60 -7.35 2.15
N SER A 68 5.70 -8.32 2.06
CA SER A 68 6.03 -9.74 2.26
C SER A 68 6.98 -10.24 1.17
N GLY A 69 6.71 -9.89 -0.09
CA GLY A 69 7.53 -10.27 -1.23
C GLY A 69 8.96 -9.75 -1.15
N ILE A 70 9.12 -8.44 -0.95
CA ILE A 70 10.44 -7.81 -0.82
C ILE A 70 11.16 -8.34 0.43
N GLY A 71 10.46 -8.46 1.56
CA GLY A 71 11.05 -8.99 2.79
C GLY A 71 11.56 -10.43 2.65
N LEU A 72 10.80 -11.30 1.98
CA LEU A 72 11.21 -12.65 1.64
C LEU A 72 12.42 -12.67 0.71
N GLY A 73 12.42 -11.83 -0.31
CA GLY A 73 13.56 -11.70 -1.23
C GLY A 73 14.86 -11.32 -0.51
N TYR A 74 14.76 -10.47 0.52
CA TYR A 74 15.93 -10.05 1.29
C TYR A 74 16.41 -11.05 2.35
N TRP A 75 15.70 -12.15 2.62
CA TRP A 75 16.12 -13.16 3.60
C TRP A 75 17.50 -13.75 3.33
N GLN A 76 17.85 -13.93 2.05
CA GLN A 76 19.16 -14.46 1.62
C GLN A 76 20.16 -13.37 1.22
N SER A 77 19.83 -12.09 1.46
CA SER A 77 20.66 -10.93 1.13
C SER A 77 21.42 -10.41 2.37
N GLU A 78 22.08 -9.26 2.22
CA GLU A 78 22.76 -8.55 3.32
C GLU A 78 21.83 -8.20 4.50
N LEU A 79 20.52 -8.01 4.26
CA LEU A 79 19.55 -7.77 5.34
C LEU A 79 19.26 -9.03 6.17
N GLY A 80 19.41 -10.22 5.60
CA GLY A 80 19.13 -11.48 6.26
C GLY A 80 17.76 -11.51 6.96
N ALA A 81 17.76 -11.89 8.23
CA ALA A 81 16.55 -11.94 9.06
C ALA A 81 15.83 -10.59 9.21
N TRP A 82 16.55 -9.46 9.13
CA TRP A 82 15.92 -8.14 9.20
C TRP A 82 14.99 -7.87 8.01
N GLY A 83 15.30 -8.43 6.84
CA GLY A 83 14.43 -8.35 5.66
C GLY A 83 13.05 -8.94 5.94
N LEU A 84 12.99 -10.13 6.55
CA LEU A 84 11.72 -10.75 6.95
C LEU A 84 11.01 -9.97 8.05
N ILE A 85 11.73 -9.53 9.09
CA ILE A 85 11.13 -8.79 10.20
C ILE A 85 10.47 -7.50 9.68
N LEU A 86 11.17 -6.76 8.81
CA LEU A 86 10.63 -5.54 8.19
C LEU A 86 9.46 -5.84 7.26
N GLY A 87 9.55 -6.89 6.44
CA GLY A 87 8.48 -7.28 5.52
C GLY A 87 7.21 -7.70 6.26
N ILE A 88 7.35 -8.51 7.31
CA ILE A 88 6.25 -8.91 8.19
C ILE A 88 5.66 -7.68 8.87
N ALA A 89 6.49 -6.83 9.48
CA ALA A 89 6.01 -5.61 10.15
C ALA A 89 5.26 -4.69 9.18
N GLY A 90 5.80 -4.45 7.97
CA GLY A 90 5.15 -3.65 6.93
C GLY A 90 3.83 -4.25 6.46
N ALA A 91 3.78 -5.57 6.27
CA ALA A 91 2.56 -6.27 5.88
C ALA A 91 1.47 -6.19 6.97
N PHE A 92 1.83 -6.40 8.24
CA PHE A 92 0.90 -6.22 9.36
C PHE A 92 0.43 -4.77 9.46
N ALA A 93 1.33 -3.80 9.30
CA ALA A 93 0.98 -2.38 9.31
C ALA A 93 -0.02 -2.04 8.20
N ALA A 94 0.17 -2.56 6.99
CA ALA A 94 -0.77 -2.38 5.88
C ALA A 94 -2.15 -3.00 6.16
N LEU A 95 -2.19 -4.24 6.68
CA LEU A 95 -3.45 -4.92 7.00
C LEU A 95 -4.20 -4.25 8.15
N ILE A 96 -3.50 -3.83 9.21
CA ILE A 96 -4.11 -3.12 10.34
C ILE A 96 -4.63 -1.76 9.86
N SER A 97 -3.85 -1.05 9.04
CA SER A 97 -4.28 0.24 8.44
C SER A 97 -5.53 0.07 7.57
N LEU A 98 -5.62 -0.99 6.78
CA LEU A 98 -6.83 -1.34 6.03
C LEU A 98 -8.06 -1.44 6.95
N PHE A 99 -8.00 -2.27 7.99
CA PHE A 99 -9.16 -2.46 8.87
C PHE A 99 -9.50 -1.21 9.69
N THR A 100 -8.49 -0.47 10.16
CA THR A 100 -8.70 0.75 10.94
C THR A 100 -9.29 1.86 10.08
N ASN A 101 -8.80 2.07 8.86
CA ASN A 101 -9.35 3.06 7.93
C ASN A 101 -10.82 2.74 7.57
N LEU A 102 -11.14 1.48 7.30
CA LEU A 102 -12.52 1.07 7.04
C LEU A 102 -13.46 1.32 8.22
N GLN A 103 -12.96 1.23 9.46
CA GLN A 103 -13.75 1.55 10.65
C GLN A 103 -13.93 3.07 10.83
N ILE A 104 -12.86 3.85 10.60
CA ILE A 104 -12.91 5.31 10.65
C ILE A 104 -13.92 5.84 9.62
N ASP A 105 -13.84 5.37 8.36
CA ASP A 105 -14.76 5.80 7.30
C ASP A 105 -16.22 5.50 7.60
N LYS A 106 -16.49 4.32 8.20
CA LYS A 106 -17.85 3.95 8.63
C LYS A 106 -18.38 4.84 9.75
N GLN A 107 -17.52 5.29 10.66
CA GLN A 107 -17.92 6.14 11.79
C GLN A 107 -18.07 7.61 11.41
N MET A 108 -17.30 8.07 10.43
CA MET A 108 -17.36 9.45 9.96
C MET A 108 -18.43 9.70 8.88
N ASP A 109 -19.19 8.65 8.48
CA ASP A 109 -20.16 8.66 7.37
C ASP A 109 -19.59 9.20 6.04
N ASN A 110 -18.27 9.17 5.89
CA ASN A 110 -17.55 9.58 4.68
C ASN A 110 -17.71 8.57 3.53
N SER A 111 -18.37 7.43 3.78
CA SER A 111 -18.59 6.37 2.79
C SER A 111 -19.40 6.80 1.55
N VAL A 112 -20.00 8.00 1.58
CA VAL A 112 -20.79 8.58 0.47
C VAL A 112 -20.12 9.84 -0.11
N SER A 113 -19.18 10.49 0.59
CA SER A 113 -18.49 11.70 0.10
C SER A 113 -17.26 11.40 -0.75
N GLY A 114 -16.86 10.13 -0.91
CA GLY A 114 -15.73 9.71 -1.75
C GLY A 114 -14.35 10.10 -1.19
N THR A 115 -14.31 10.82 -0.07
CA THR A 115 -13.09 11.19 0.64
C THR A 115 -12.78 10.12 1.68
N ALA A 116 -12.08 9.07 1.24
CA ALA A 116 -11.24 8.21 2.08
C ALA A 116 -10.60 9.03 3.21
N VAL A 117 -10.52 8.50 4.44
CA VAL A 117 -9.78 9.08 5.59
C VAL A 117 -8.62 9.92 5.08
N GLY A 118 -8.78 11.25 5.04
CA GLY A 118 -7.95 12.11 4.23
C GLY A 118 -6.48 11.83 4.49
N TYR A 119 -5.82 11.16 3.53
CA TYR A 119 -4.38 10.93 3.63
C TYR A 119 -3.74 12.29 3.88
N PRO A 120 -2.78 12.40 4.82
CA PRO A 120 -2.16 13.68 5.11
C PRO A 120 -1.57 14.25 3.83
N TYR A 121 -2.19 15.34 3.34
CA TYR A 121 -1.78 16.01 2.13
C TYR A 121 -0.52 16.82 2.41
N PHE A 122 0.56 16.53 1.70
CA PHE A 122 1.80 17.29 1.82
C PHE A 122 2.21 17.82 0.45
N LEU A 123 2.16 19.15 0.28
CA LEU A 123 2.68 19.86 -0.90
C LEU A 123 2.11 19.45 -2.27
N GLY A 124 0.89 18.93 -2.36
CA GLY A 124 0.36 18.45 -3.64
C GLY A 124 0.26 16.94 -3.76
N PHE A 125 0.98 16.22 -2.89
CA PHE A 125 1.13 14.77 -2.94
C PHE A 125 0.35 14.14 -1.79
N GLU A 126 -0.42 13.11 -2.12
CA GLU A 126 -1.00 12.22 -1.13
C GLU A 126 0.09 11.26 -0.66
N LEU A 127 0.03 10.83 0.59
CA LEU A 127 0.97 9.83 1.12
C LEU A 127 0.96 8.54 0.27
N GLU A 128 -0.20 8.24 -0.32
CA GLU A 128 -0.41 7.13 -1.25
C GLU A 128 0.39 7.27 -2.55
N ASP A 129 0.64 8.49 -3.03
CA ASP A 129 1.41 8.75 -4.26
C ASP A 129 2.88 8.34 -4.13
N GLY A 130 3.39 8.21 -2.91
CA GLY A 130 4.75 7.73 -2.64
C GLY A 130 5.02 6.35 -3.25
N ILE A 131 3.98 5.54 -3.50
CA ILE A 131 4.13 4.22 -4.11
C ILE A 131 4.56 4.28 -5.57
N TYR A 132 4.24 5.35 -6.30
CA TYR A 132 4.67 5.53 -7.70
C TYR A 132 6.19 5.69 -7.81
N LEU A 133 6.88 6.03 -6.71
CA LEU A 133 8.34 6.08 -6.65
C LEU A 133 8.98 4.69 -6.60
N LEU A 134 8.23 3.63 -6.28
CA LEU A 134 8.75 2.26 -6.21
C LEU A 134 9.45 1.86 -7.51
N ALA A 135 8.81 2.07 -8.66
CA ALA A 135 9.36 1.70 -9.97
C ALA A 135 10.67 2.43 -10.30
N PRO A 136 10.72 3.78 -10.37
CA PRO A 136 11.95 4.49 -10.71
C PRO A 136 13.07 4.23 -9.70
N ILE A 137 12.77 4.14 -8.40
CA ILE A 137 13.78 3.87 -7.39
C ILE A 137 14.34 2.44 -7.50
N THR A 138 13.48 1.46 -7.81
CA THR A 138 13.90 0.08 -8.06
C THR A 138 14.80 -0.01 -9.29
N TRP A 139 14.44 0.64 -10.39
CA TRP A 139 15.22 0.64 -11.64
C TRP A 139 16.59 1.31 -11.50
N LEU A 140 16.71 2.25 -10.56
CA LEU A 140 17.98 2.88 -10.19
C LEU A 140 18.82 2.04 -9.20
N GLY A 141 18.35 0.86 -8.79
CA GLY A 141 19.06 -0.04 -7.87
C GLY A 141 18.90 0.29 -6.39
N TYR A 142 17.97 1.18 -6.03
CA TYR A 142 17.77 1.66 -4.65
C TYR A 142 16.56 1.00 -3.96
N LEU A 143 16.20 -0.23 -4.34
CA LEU A 143 15.06 -0.95 -3.73
C LEU A 143 15.24 -1.15 -2.22
N THR A 144 16.44 -1.45 -1.76
CA THR A 144 16.72 -1.73 -0.34
C THR A 144 16.44 -0.53 0.57
N PRO A 145 17.03 0.66 0.35
CA PRO A 145 16.72 1.82 1.18
C PRO A 145 15.26 2.26 1.04
N PHE A 146 14.65 2.10 -0.13
CA PHE A 146 13.22 2.37 -0.32
C PHE A 146 12.34 1.47 0.54
N PHE A 147 12.61 0.16 0.53
CA PHE A 147 11.87 -0.82 1.32
C PHE A 147 11.93 -0.51 2.81
N ILE A 148 13.11 -0.20 3.34
CA ILE A 148 13.28 0.18 4.75
C ILE A 148 12.46 1.44 5.06
N ALA A 149 12.56 2.48 4.22
CA ALA A 149 11.80 3.71 4.39
C ALA A 149 10.28 3.47 4.33
N ALA A 150 9.82 2.62 3.40
CA ALA A 150 8.42 2.26 3.23
C ALA A 150 7.88 1.48 4.44
N CYS A 151 8.65 0.55 5.01
CA CYS A 151 8.28 -0.17 6.24
C CYS A 151 8.15 0.77 7.45
N ILE A 152 9.05 1.75 7.58
CA ILE A 152 8.97 2.78 8.62
C ILE A 152 7.72 3.64 8.41
N GLY A 153 7.50 4.13 7.18
CA GLY A 153 6.33 4.93 6.82
C GLY A 153 5.01 4.19 7.10
N ALA A 154 4.90 2.93 6.67
CA ALA A 154 3.73 2.09 6.92
C ALA A 154 3.47 1.90 8.42
N SER A 155 4.51 1.67 9.21
CA SER A 155 4.39 1.49 10.66
C SER A 155 3.91 2.78 11.35
N ILE A 156 4.49 3.94 10.99
CA ILE A 156 4.05 5.25 11.51
C ILE A 156 2.60 5.51 11.14
N TYR A 157 2.22 5.24 9.89
CA TYR A 157 0.85 5.39 9.42
C TYR A 157 -0.12 4.50 10.20
N CYS A 158 0.21 3.23 10.40
CA CYS A 158 -0.58 2.30 11.20
C CYS A 158 -0.79 2.78 12.64
N PHE A 159 0.24 3.31 13.30
CA PHE A 159 0.06 3.89 14.64
C PHE A 159 -0.86 5.11 14.62
N TRP A 160 -0.75 5.95 13.60
CA TRP A 160 -1.59 7.11 13.43
C TRP A 160 -3.07 6.74 13.18
N THR A 161 -3.35 5.73 12.35
CA THR A 161 -4.73 5.28 12.10
C THR A 161 -5.36 4.66 13.35
N ILE A 162 -4.61 3.86 14.12
CA ILE A 162 -5.06 3.31 15.41
C ILE A 162 -5.39 4.44 16.38
N PHE A 163 -4.49 5.41 16.54
CA PHE A 163 -4.71 6.55 17.43
C PHE A 163 -5.94 7.38 17.02
N SER A 164 -6.11 7.59 15.71
CA SER A 164 -7.26 8.29 15.16
C SER A 164 -8.57 7.56 15.45
N LEU A 165 -8.59 6.23 15.29
CA LEU A 165 -9.75 5.41 15.61
C LEU A 165 -10.12 5.46 17.10
N ILE A 166 -9.13 5.39 18.00
CA ILE A 166 -9.36 5.52 19.45
C ILE A 166 -9.94 6.89 19.79
N ARG A 167 -9.43 7.95 19.17
CA ARG A 167 -9.91 9.32 19.38
C ARG A 167 -11.37 9.51 18.94
N ILE A 168 -11.81 8.83 17.88
CA ILE A 168 -13.20 8.91 17.40
C ILE A 168 -14.14 8.14 18.35
N HIS A 169 -13.76 6.94 18.79
CA HIS A 169 -14.57 6.15 19.75
C HIS A 169 -14.66 6.77 21.15
N GLY A 170 -13.69 7.60 21.54
CA GLY A 170 -13.70 8.30 22.82
C GLY A 170 -14.60 9.55 22.86
N LYS A 171 -15.24 9.92 21.75
CA LYS A 171 -16.25 10.99 21.67
C LYS A 171 -17.64 10.40 21.66
#